data_AF-N2API7-F1
#
_entry.id   AF-N2API7-F1
#
_cell.length_a   1.000
_cell.length_b   1.000
_cell.length_c   1.000
_cell.angle_alpha   90.00
_cell.angle_beta   90.00
_cell.angle_gamma   90.00
#
_symmetry.space_group_name_H-M   'P 1'
#
loop_
_entity.id
_entity.type
_entity.pdbx_description
1 polymer ?
#
loop_
_entity_poly.entity_id
_entity_poly.type
_entity_poly.pdbx_seq_one_letter_code
_entity_poly.pdbx_strand_id
1 'polypeptide(L)'
;MAERLTRKQMADKYPNQWLGIRNIVYNGREIETAEVIYTQRTASELGLLSLKGEDVQPLFTTPDMVFQLGAAGGMNHGTEV
;
A
#
# COMPACT_ATOMS: atom_id res chain seq x y z
N MET A 1 -14.85 6.63 8.83
CA MET A 1 -14.37 5.58 9.74
C MET A 1 -13.22 4.88 9.04
N ALA A 2 -12.03 4.91 9.62
CA ALA A 2 -10.90 4.14 9.10
C ALA A 2 -11.03 2.70 9.58
N GLU A 3 -11.04 1.73 8.67
CA GLU A 3 -11.15 0.32 9.02
C GLU A 3 -9.75 -0.31 9.00
N ARG A 4 -9.30 -0.85 10.14
CA ARG A 4 -8.03 -1.57 10.20
C ARG A 4 -8.22 -2.97 9.64
N LEU A 5 -7.53 -3.24 8.53
CA LEU A 5 -7.64 -4.48 7.79
C LEU A 5 -6.26 -5.12 7.64
N THR A 6 -6.24 -6.44 7.49
CA THR A 6 -5.04 -7.17 7.07
C THR A 6 -4.88 -7.08 5.57
N ARG A 7 -3.67 -7.30 5.05
CA ARG A 7 -3.42 -7.32 3.59
C ARG A 7 -4.38 -8.24 2.84
N LYS A 8 -4.68 -9.41 3.42
CA LYS A 8 -5.67 -10.36 2.89
C LYS A 8 -7.08 -9.76 2.82
N GLN A 9 -7.54 -9.17 3.91
CA GLN A 9 -8.87 -8.56 3.95
C GLN A 9 -9.00 -7.35 3.03
N MET A 10 -7.93 -6.56 2.87
CA MET A 10 -7.91 -5.45 1.92
C MET A 10 -8.05 -5.96 0.48
N ALA A 11 -7.33 -7.02 0.10
CA ALA A 11 -7.43 -7.60 -1.23
C ALA A 11 -8.79 -8.27 -1.50
N ASP A 12 -9.39 -8.88 -0.47
CA ASP A 12 -10.70 -9.54 -0.58
C ASP A 12 -11.84 -8.53 -0.69
N LYS A 13 -11.86 -7.49 0.16
CA LYS A 13 -12.88 -6.44 0.13
C LYS A 13 -12.71 -5.48 -1.04
N TYR A 14 -11.47 -5.17 -1.38
CA TYR A 14 -11.11 -4.16 -2.37
C TYR A 14 -10.14 -4.74 -3.41
N PRO A 15 -10.57 -5.69 -4.26
CA PRO A 15 -9.70 -6.25 -5.28
C PRO A 15 -9.44 -5.23 -6.40
N ASN A 16 -8.22 -5.27 -6.97
CA ASN A 16 -7.79 -4.54 -8.17
C ASN A 16 -8.00 -3.02 -8.11
N GLN A 17 -7.75 -2.40 -6.96
CA GLN A 17 -7.92 -0.96 -6.77
C GLN A 17 -6.86 -0.34 -5.87
N TRP A 18 -6.77 0.99 -5.90
CA TRP A 18 -5.87 1.76 -5.05
C TRP A 18 -6.55 2.13 -3.73
N LEU A 19 -5.89 1.78 -2.64
CA LEU A 19 -6.29 2.09 -1.28
C LEU A 19 -5.35 3.13 -0.69
N GLY A 20 -5.92 4.19 -0.11
CA GLY A 20 -5.19 5.04 0.81
C GLY A 20 -5.15 4.38 2.16
N ILE A 21 -3.96 3.90 2.55
CA ILE A 21 -3.73 3.30 3.87
C ILE A 21 -2.90 4.23 4.75
N ARG A 22 -3.14 4.15 6.06
CA ARG A 22 -2.35 4.86 7.09
C ARG A 22 -2.01 3.92 8.24
N ASN A 23 -1.12 4.36 9.13
CA ASN A 23 -0.80 3.65 10.37
C ASN A 23 -0.48 2.16 10.15
N ILE A 24 0.44 1.94 9.21
CA ILE A 24 0.80 0.63 8.66
C ILE A 24 1.66 -0.13 9.68
N VAL A 25 1.22 -1.33 10.03
CA VAL A 25 1.97 -2.27 10.87
C VAL A 25 2.67 -3.28 9.96
N TYR A 26 3.99 -3.32 10.05
CA TYR A 26 4.82 -4.25 9.30
C TYR A 26 5.18 -5.45 10.16
N ASN A 27 5.09 -6.65 9.59
CA ASN A 27 5.65 -7.86 10.17
C ASN A 27 6.83 -8.30 9.30
N GLY A 28 8.03 -7.87 9.70
CA GLY A 28 9.23 -8.00 8.87
C GLY A 28 9.20 -7.05 7.68
N ARG A 29 9.19 -7.60 6.46
CA ARG A 29 9.16 -6.81 5.20
C ARG A 29 7.75 -6.71 4.60
N GLU A 30 6.74 -7.30 5.24
CA GLU A 30 5.39 -7.37 4.71
C GLU A 30 4.42 -6.55 5.57
N ILE A 31 3.38 -6.01 4.93
CA ILE A 31 2.29 -5.29 5.62
C ILE A 31 1.41 -6.33 6.32
N GLU A 32 1.36 -6.27 7.64
CA GLU A 32 0.50 -7.13 8.46
C GLU A 32 -0.92 -6.56 8.53
N THR A 33 -1.03 -5.31 8.99
CA THR A 33 -2.29 -4.57 9.04
C THR A 33 -2.08 -3.10 8.69
N ALA A 34 -3.12 -2.48 8.14
CA ALA A 34 -3.14 -1.03 7.94
C ALA A 34 -4.57 -0.50 8.08
N GLU A 35 -4.69 0.77 8.40
CA GLU A 35 -5.99 1.46 8.40
C GLU A 35 -6.31 1.95 7.00
N VAL A 36 -7.40 1.47 6.41
CA VAL A 36 -7.88 1.96 5.12
C VAL A 36 -8.71 3.22 5.35
N ILE A 37 -8.25 4.34 4.78
CA ILE A 37 -8.91 5.65 4.87
C ILE A 37 -9.54 6.10 3.56
N TYR A 38 -9.05 5.61 2.42
CA TYR A 38 -9.60 5.92 1.10
C TYR A 38 -9.68 4.66 0.24
N THR A 39 -10.83 4.39 -0.39
CA THR A 39 -11.09 3.17 -1.17
C THR A 39 -11.52 3.46 -2.61
N GLN A 40 -11.61 4.73 -3.02
CA GLN A 40 -12.10 5.15 -4.33
C GLN A 40 -11.25 6.32 -4.87
N ARG A 41 -9.94 6.27 -4.62
CA ARG A 41 -9.00 7.29 -5.07
C ARG A 41 -8.06 6.68 -6.09
N THR A 42 -7.59 7.51 -7.00
CA THR A 42 -6.53 7.13 -7.93
C THR A 42 -5.16 7.18 -7.26
N ALA A 43 -4.17 6.47 -7.81
CA ALA A 43 -2.78 6.53 -7.35
C ALA A 43 -2.27 7.97 -7.26
N SER A 44 -2.62 8.80 -8.26
CA SER A 44 -2.23 10.21 -8.33
C SER A 44 -2.82 11.03 -7.19
N GLU A 45 -4.09 10.83 -6.85
CA GLU A 45 -4.72 11.52 -5.73
C GLU A 45 -4.11 11.10 -4.40
N LEU A 46 -3.91 9.79 -4.19
CA LEU A 46 -3.28 9.27 -2.98
C LEU A 46 -1.83 9.76 -2.84
N GLY A 47 -1.08 9.81 -3.95
CA GLY A 47 0.26 10.36 -4.00
C GLY A 47 0.28 11.86 -3.68
N LEU A 48 -0.68 12.64 -4.21
CA LEU A 48 -0.85 14.05 -3.88
C LEU A 48 -1.15 14.27 -2.39
N LEU A 49 -1.98 13.44 -1.77
CA LEU A 49 -2.28 13.52 -0.34
C LEU A 49 -1.02 13.21 0.48
N SER A 50 -0.27 12.17 0.10
CA SER A 50 1.02 11.84 0.71
C SER A 50 2.03 13.00 0.60
N LEU A 51 2.12 13.62 -0.58
CA LEU A 51 2.98 14.78 -0.84
C LEU A 51 2.54 16.05 -0.08
N LYS A 52 1.24 16.19 0.20
CA LYS A 52 0.72 17.27 1.04
C LYS A 52 1.04 17.10 2.53
N GLY A 53 1.64 15.97 2.92
CA GLY A 53 1.96 15.66 4.30
C GLY A 53 0.82 14.97 5.06
N GLU A 54 -0.20 14.45 4.36
CA GLU A 54 -1.08 13.46 4.98
C GLU A 54 -0.31 12.14 5.16
N ASP A 55 -0.46 11.53 6.33
CA ASP A 55 0.06 10.18 6.64
C ASP A 55 -0.76 9.13 5.88
N VAL A 56 -0.72 9.18 4.55
CA VAL A 56 -1.39 8.24 3.66
C VAL A 56 -0.41 7.70 2.65
N GLN A 57 -0.45 6.40 2.45
CA GLN A 57 0.30 5.71 1.42
C GLN A 57 -0.65 5.02 0.43
N PRO A 58 -0.37 5.13 -0.88
CA PRO A 58 -1.10 4.38 -1.89
C PRO A 58 -0.68 2.90 -1.83
N LEU A 59 -1.62 2.03 -1.50
CA LEU A 59 -1.48 0.58 -1.60
C LEU A 59 -2.38 0.06 -2.72
N PHE A 60 -1.81 -0.61 -3.71
CA PHE A 60 -2.60 -1.35 -4.67
C PHE A 60 -2.83 -2.77 -4.19
N THR A 61 -4.09 -3.19 -4.18
CA THR A 61 -4.50 -4.52 -3.75
C THR A 61 -4.79 -5.41 -4.96
N THR A 62 -4.17 -6.57 -5.02
CA THR A 62 -4.45 -7.61 -6.02
C THR A 62 -4.89 -8.89 -5.31
N PRO A 63 -5.80 -9.68 -5.92
CA PRO A 63 -6.24 -10.96 -5.36
C PRO A 63 -5.09 -11.95 -5.18
N ASP A 64 -4.05 -11.84 -6.01
CA ASP A 64 -2.85 -12.67 -5.94
C ASP A 64 -1.85 -12.20 -4.86
N MET A 65 -2.06 -11.01 -4.26
CA MET A 65 -1.14 -10.37 -3.32
C MET A 65 0.31 -10.22 -3.84
N VAL A 66 0.52 -10.45 -5.13
CA VAL A 66 1.75 -10.15 -5.85
C VAL A 66 1.68 -8.69 -6.26
N PHE A 67 1.82 -7.80 -5.28
CA PHE A 67 2.28 -6.45 -5.56
C PHE A 67 3.74 -6.41 -5.17
N GLN A 68 4.61 -6.65 -6.16
CA GLN A 68 6.02 -6.32 -6.04
C GLN A 68 6.10 -4.81 -5.82
N LEU A 69 6.56 -4.39 -4.63
CA LEU A 69 7.21 -3.11 -4.41
C LEU A 69 8.50 -3.04 -5.25
N GLY A 70 8.38 -3.17 -6.57
CA GLY A 70 9.48 -3.13 -7.53
C GLY A 70 9.81 -1.71 -8.00
N ALA A 71 9.04 -0.70 -7.60
CA ALA A 71 9.19 0.66 -8.10
C ALA A 71 9.77 1.67 -7.08
N ALA A 72 10.06 1.26 -5.84
CA ALA A 72 10.58 2.17 -4.80
C ALA A 72 11.94 1.75 -4.20
N GLY A 73 12.62 0.74 -4.77
CA GLY A 73 13.89 0.21 -4.25
C GLY A 73 15.01 0.11 -5.29
N GLY A 74 14.90 0.79 -6.44
CA GLY A 74 15.94 0.83 -7.47
C GLY A 74 17.09 1.78 -7.17
N MET A 75 17.60 1.80 -5.94
CA MET A 75 18.89 2.40 -5.62
C MET A 75 19.66 1.43 -4.70
N ASN A 76 20.70 0.84 -5.25
CA ASN A 76 21.75 0.01 -4.62
C ASN A 76 21.40 -1.47 -4.35
N HIS A 77 21.87 -2.36 -5.22
CA HIS A 77 23.15 -3.06 -5.03
C HIS A 77 23.25 -4.11 -6.15
N GLY A 78 23.91 -3.75 -7.26
CA GLY A 78 24.36 -4.73 -8.24
C GLY A 78 25.48 -5.55 -7.60
N THR A 79 25.12 -6.67 -7.00
CA THR A 79 26.07 -7.78 -6.79
C THR A 79 26.09 -8.54 -8.10
N GLU A 80 27.08 -8.25 -8.93
CA GLU A 80 27.55 -9.16 -9.96
C GLU A 80 28.49 -10.16 -9.28
N VAL A 81 28.14 -11.45 -9.33
CA VAL A 81 29.04 -12.58 -9.11
C VAL A 81 29.47 -13.15 -10.44
#